data_AF-A0A9D2ML83-F1
#
_entry.id   AF-A0A9D2ML83-F1
#
_cell.length_a   1.000
_cell.length_b   1.000
_cell.length_c   1.000
_cell.angle_alpha   90.00
_cell.angle_beta   90.00
_cell.angle_gamma   90.00
#
_symmetry.space_group_name_H-M   'P 1'
#
loop_
_entity.id
_entity.type
_entity.pdbx_description
1 polymer ?
#
loop_
_entity_poly.entity_id
_entity_poly.type
_entity_poly.pdbx_seq_one_letter_code
_entity_poly.pdbx_strand_id
1 'polypeptide(L)'
;MKELLLESPEGCGYRYAILVDEMAVGGLCCESYGIKVTGPDGDSQAVPNITVSAGRIDELAELVCRNQVSPVTLRDVVEDWL
;
A
#
# COMPACT_ATOMS: atom_id res chain seq x y z
N MET A 1 9.50 5.78 8.16
CA MET A 1 8.19 5.36 7.64
C MET A 1 7.17 6.49 7.64
N LYS A 2 6.72 6.89 6.46
CA LYS A 2 5.69 7.90 6.18
C LYS A 2 4.49 7.23 5.49
N GLU A 3 3.28 7.73 5.73
CA GLU A 3 2.06 7.25 5.09
C GLU A 3 1.52 8.34 4.16
N LEU A 4 1.27 8.01 2.90
CA LEU A 4 0.63 8.87 1.90
C LEU A 4 -0.80 8.37 1.70
N LEU A 5 -1.77 9.11 2.25
CA LEU A 5 -3.18 8.76 2.13
C LEU A 5 -3.67 8.93 0.68
N LEU A 6 -4.40 7.94 0.20
CA LEU A 6 -4.99 7.93 -1.13
C LEU A 6 -6.47 8.36 -1.06
N GLU A 7 -6.94 8.97 -2.14
CA GLU A 7 -8.37 9.23 -2.31
C GLU A 7 -9.11 7.89 -2.40
N SER A 8 -10.09 7.72 -1.52
CA SER A 8 -10.88 6.50 -1.48
C SER A 8 -12.14 6.67 -2.35
N PRO A 9 -12.66 5.60 -2.97
CA PRO A 9 -13.84 5.69 -3.82
C PRO A 9 -15.06 6.18 -3.04
N GLU A 10 -15.99 6.86 -3.70
CA GLU A 10 -17.24 7.31 -3.07
C GLU A 10 -18.02 6.13 -2.49
N GLY A 11 -18.40 6.21 -1.21
CA GLY A 11 -19.10 5.12 -0.50
C GLY A 11 -18.23 3.96 -0.02
N CYS A 12 -16.90 4.01 -0.25
CA CYS A 12 -15.95 3.04 0.27
C CYS A 12 -15.61 3.35 1.74
N GLY A 13 -15.88 2.40 2.64
CA GLY A 13 -15.51 2.51 4.06
C GLY A 13 -14.02 2.27 4.35
N TYR A 14 -13.26 1.83 3.35
CA TYR A 14 -11.83 1.56 3.46
C TYR A 14 -11.00 2.81 3.15
N ARG A 15 -9.92 2.98 3.91
CA ARG A 15 -8.88 3.99 3.68
C ARG A 15 -7.60 3.32 3.21
N TYR A 16 -7.02 3.84 2.14
CA TYR A 16 -5.81 3.33 1.53
C TYR A 16 -4.64 4.29 1.75
N ALA A 17 -3.45 3.74 1.94
CA ALA A 17 -2.23 4.53 2.08
C ALA A 17 -1.03 3.83 1.45
N ILE A 18 -0.18 4.60 0.78
CA ILE A 18 1.16 4.17 0.38
C ILE A 18 2.10 4.37 1.57
N LEU A 19 2.82 3.32 1.94
CA LEU A 19 3.87 3.36 2.94
C LEU A 19 5.17 3.72 2.23
N VAL A 20 5.88 4.73 2.71
CA VAL A 20 7.20 5.13 2.22
C VAL A 20 8.19 4.97 3.36
N ASP A 21 9.22 4.17 3.13
CA ASP A 21 10.34 3.98 4.04
C ASP A 21 11.66 4.18 3.31
N GLU A 22 12.74 4.35 4.05
CA GLU A 22 14.08 4.49 3.48
C GLU A 22 14.89 3.23 3.81
N MET A 23 15.32 2.50 2.79
CA MET A 23 16.21 1.37 2.96
C MET A 23 17.61 1.70 2.44
N ALA A 24 18.61 1.50 3.30
CA ALA A 24 20.00 1.55 2.93
C ALA A 24 20.42 0.18 2.36
N VAL A 25 20.56 0.09 1.04
CA VAL A 25 21.05 -1.12 0.37
C VAL A 25 22.43 -0.82 -0.20
N GLY A 26 23.48 -1.40 0.40
CA GLY A 26 24.84 -1.31 -0.12
C GLY A 26 25.42 0.11 -0.21
N GLY A 27 24.95 1.05 0.62
CA GLY A 27 25.40 2.45 0.62
C GLY A 27 24.60 3.41 -0.28
N LEU A 28 23.57 2.92 -0.99
CA LEU A 28 22.54 3.76 -1.58
C LEU A 28 21.30 3.81 -0.67
N CYS A 29 20.77 5.01 -0.46
CA CYS A 29 19.46 5.22 0.13
C CYS A 29 18.41 5.09 -0.97
N CYS A 30 17.60 4.05 -0.92
CA CYS A 30 16.46 3.87 -1.82
C CYS A 30 15.17 4.00 -1.02
N GLU A 31 14.18 4.66 -1.62
CA GLU A 31 12.83 4.65 -1.09
C GLU A 31 12.25 3.24 -1.28
N SER A 32 11.72 2.69 -0.20
CA SER A 32 11.02 1.43 -0.16
C SER A 32 9.55 1.71 0.04
N TYR A 33 8.73 1.20 -0.86
CA TYR A 33 7.31 1.45 -0.90
C TYR A 33 6.51 0.22 -0.48
N GLY A 34 5.40 0.47 0.20
CA GLY A 34 4.42 -0.55 0.58
C GLY A 34 3.01 0.01 0.54
N ILE A 35 2.04 -0.79 0.94
CA ILE A 35 0.63 -0.39 0.96
C ILE A 35 -0.04 -0.77 2.28
N LYS A 36 -1.01 0.04 2.70
CA LYS A 36 -1.83 -0.20 3.87
C LYS A 36 -3.30 0.04 3.54
N VAL A 37 -4.14 -0.84 4.07
CA VAL A 37 -5.60 -0.69 4.04
C VAL A 37 -6.10 -0.64 5.47
N THR A 38 -6.99 0.29 5.76
CA THR A 38 -7.69 0.42 7.03
C THR A 38 -9.20 0.35 6.81
N GLY A 39 -9.86 -0.59 7.45
CA GLY A 39 -11.30 -0.74 7.46
C GLY A 39 -12.03 0.33 8.28
N PRO A 40 -13.35 0.41 8.12
CA PRO A 40 -14.19 1.36 8.85
C PRO A 40 -14.17 1.11 10.37
N ASP A 41 -14.04 -0.15 10.78
CA ASP A 41 -14.00 -0.58 12.19
C ASP A 41 -12.62 -0.39 12.85
N GLY A 42 -11.64 0.14 12.12
CA GLY A 42 -10.28 0.36 12.59
C GLY A 42 -9.33 -0.83 12.42
N ASP A 43 -9.82 -1.97 11.92
CA ASP A 43 -8.95 -3.07 11.47
C ASP A 43 -8.04 -2.59 10.32
N SER A 44 -6.78 -3.00 10.32
CA SER A 44 -5.85 -2.56 9.28
C SER A 44 -4.79 -3.60 8.99
N GLN A 45 -4.40 -3.66 7.71
CA GLN A 45 -3.31 -4.49 7.24
C GLN A 45 -2.34 -3.60 6.49
N ALA A 46 -1.06 -3.78 6.81
CA ALA A 46 0.05 -3.14 6.13
C ALA A 46 0.95 -4.21 5.51
N VAL A 47 1.43 -3.95 4.30
CA VAL A 47 2.45 -4.74 3.63
C VAL A 47 3.58 -3.78 3.22
N PRO A 48 4.61 -3.62 4.07
CA PRO A 48 5.75 -2.76 3.77
C PRO A 48 6.72 -3.44 2.79
N ASN A 49 7.61 -2.65 2.19
CA ASN A 49 8.74 -3.14 1.38
C ASN A 49 8.37 -4.04 0.20
N ILE A 50 7.32 -3.65 -0.54
CA ILE A 50 6.86 -4.34 -1.75
C ILE A 50 7.77 -4.02 -2.94
N THR A 51 8.12 -2.75 -3.12
CA THR A 51 8.91 -2.30 -4.28
C THR A 51 9.70 -1.04 -3.96
N VAL A 52 10.79 -0.80 -4.69
CA VAL A 52 11.56 0.46 -4.63
C VAL A 52 11.21 1.42 -5.76
N SER A 53 10.20 1.09 -6.58
CA SER A 53 9.75 1.90 -7.70
C SER A 53 8.45 2.61 -7.37
N ALA A 54 8.48 3.95 -7.39
CA ALA A 54 7.29 4.79 -7.19
C ALA A 54 6.16 4.45 -8.19
N GLY A 55 6.49 4.27 -9.47
CA GLY A 55 5.47 3.94 -10.48
C GLY A 55 4.78 2.60 -10.22
N ARG A 56 5.52 1.57 -9.78
CA ARG A 56 4.93 0.26 -9.49
C ARG A 56 4.03 0.28 -8.26
N ILE A 57 4.37 1.07 -7.24
CA ILE A 57 3.49 1.19 -6.07
C ILE A 57 2.22 1.99 -6.42
N ASP A 58 2.30 2.99 -7.29
CA ASP A 58 1.11 3.70 -7.81
C ASP A 58 0.17 2.75 -8.56
N GLU A 59 0.69 1.87 -9.42
CA GLU A 59 -0.12 0.86 -10.12
C GLU A 59 -0.83 -0.09 -9.14
N LEU A 60 -0.12 -0.57 -8.13
CA LEU A 60 -0.70 -1.44 -7.09
C LEU A 60 -1.73 -0.68 -6.25
N ALA A 61 -1.45 0.57 -5.89
CA ALA A 61 -2.35 1.43 -5.13
C ALA A 61 -3.66 1.68 -5.89
N GLU A 62 -3.59 1.96 -7.19
CA GLU A 62 -4.76 2.11 -8.05
C GLU A 62 -5.57 0.81 -8.09
N LEU A 63 -4.92 -0.34 -8.28
CA LEU A 63 -5.57 -1.64 -8.30
C LEU A 63 -6.30 -1.93 -6.98
N VAL A 64 -5.62 -1.76 -5.86
CA VAL A 64 -6.16 -2.02 -4.51
C VAL A 64 -7.34 -1.10 -4.21
N CYS A 65 -7.23 0.19 -4.55
CA CYS A 65 -8.29 1.18 -4.35
C CYS A 65 -9.51 0.91 -5.25
N ARG A 66 -9.29 0.69 -6.55
CA ARG A 66 -10.34 0.43 -7.54
C ARG A 66 -11.14 -0.82 -7.23
N ASN A 67 -10.48 -1.87 -6.74
CA ASN A 67 -11.10 -3.15 -6.41
C ASN A 67 -11.65 -3.21 -4.99
N GLN A 68 -11.57 -2.11 -4.23
CA GLN A 68 -12.02 -2.01 -2.85
C GLN A 68 -11.45 -3.12 -1.94
N VAL A 69 -10.15 -3.40 -2.09
CA VAL A 69 -9.49 -4.50 -1.40
C VAL A 69 -9.54 -4.27 0.11
N SER A 70 -10.07 -5.26 0.84
CA SER A 70 -10.16 -5.21 2.30
C SER A 70 -8.81 -5.41 2.98
N PRO A 71 -8.64 -5.00 4.26
CA PRO A 71 -7.45 -5.31 5.04
C PRO A 71 -7.11 -6.82 5.06
N VAL A 72 -8.13 -7.67 5.20
CA VAL A 72 -7.96 -9.12 5.31
C VAL A 72 -7.39 -9.72 4.02
N THR A 73 -7.84 -9.22 2.87
CA THR A 73 -7.44 -9.74 1.54
C THR A 73 -6.21 -9.04 0.98
N LEU A 74 -5.68 -8.00 1.66
CA LEU A 74 -4.59 -7.19 1.12
C LEU A 74 -3.34 -8.01 0.85
N ARG A 75 -3.00 -8.92 1.76
CA ARG A 75 -1.81 -9.75 1.64
C ARG A 75 -1.86 -10.64 0.41
N ASP A 76 -2.96 -11.37 0.22
CA ASP A 76 -3.14 -12.24 -0.94
C ASP A 76 -3.07 -11.47 -2.27
N VAL A 77 -3.67 -10.27 -2.34
CA VAL A 77 -3.60 -9.41 -3.53
C VAL A 77 -2.17 -8.96 -3.83
N VAL A 78 -1.41 -8.57 -2.80
CA VAL A 78 -0.01 -8.18 -2.97
C VAL A 78 0.85 -9.37 -3.41
N GLU A 79 0.62 -10.55 -2.84
CA GLU A 79 1.36 -11.77 -3.20
C GLU A 79 1.05 -12.25 -4.63
N ASP A 80 -0.18 -12.09 -5.11
CA ASP A 80 -0.56 -12.41 -6.50
C ASP A 80 0.00 -11.42 -7.53
N TRP A 81 0.25 -10.18 -7.10
CA TRP A 81 0.78 -9.12 -7.98
C TRP A 81 2.30 -9.17 -8.19
N LEU A 82 3.06 -9.75 -7.24
CA LEU A 82 4.53 -9.83 -7.25
C LEU A 82 5.07 -10.88 -8.24
#